data_AF-A0A812XN03-F1
#
_entry.id   AF-A0A812XN03-F1
#
_cell.length_a   1.000
_cell.length_b   1.000
_cell.length_c   1.000
_cell.angle_alpha   90.00
_cell.angle_beta   90.00
_cell.angle_gamma   90.00
#
_symmetry.space_group_name_H-M   'P 1'
#
loop_
_entity.id
_entity.type
_entity.pdbx_description
1 polymer ?
#
loop_
_entity_poly.entity_id
_entity_poly.type
_entity_poly.pdbx_seq_one_letter_code
_entity_poly.pdbx_strand_id
1 'polypeptide(L)'
;NVSCATTSGCRCEDDELQCLNEDTGVTECFAREWYSDCPGACSSGLELCPVISFRSGMPHREETCVEPVAGSCPVLCDNTSAQKCPGAGNQEFCIDFLDSCPKTCAEGEQLCSVENMDIHGRVLVTSMLCVPAADPCPCGQNAWSCGEFCAPASDGCPGTCEAGKVCLPVSYTVEGMYQPNASVVAGCIDASQSCQCGQNAQMCMWTDSKGQERAECRASAVECPMTCSGKLCNLADYRLNGMVKGSRELCLVHDGECPCGENAIQCRAGQETYCLPRWDAESQRLSECPLECGDDEQRCCVPSFGATGEFLRTEEICVPKGQPCSCGAGGFECNYT
;
A
#
# COMPACT_ATOMS: atom_id res chain seq x y z
N ASN A 1 -16.40 -43.11 -16.06
CA ASN A 1 -15.87 -42.05 -16.94
C ASN A 1 -16.22 -40.74 -16.29
N VAL A 2 -15.24 -40.06 -15.71
CA VAL A 2 -15.39 -38.76 -15.04
C VAL A 2 -14.15 -37.96 -15.44
N SER A 3 -14.33 -36.77 -16.00
CA SER A 3 -13.26 -35.81 -16.23
C SER A 3 -13.16 -34.91 -14.99
N CYS A 4 -12.09 -35.04 -14.22
CA CYS A 4 -11.91 -34.31 -12.96
C CYS A 4 -11.07 -33.05 -13.17
N ALA A 5 -11.48 -31.93 -12.57
CA ALA A 5 -10.74 -30.67 -12.60
C ALA A 5 -9.65 -30.56 -11.51
N THR A 6 -9.64 -31.43 -10.49
CA THR A 6 -8.69 -31.38 -9.36
C THR A 6 -8.17 -32.76 -8.91
N THR A 7 -7.10 -32.76 -8.12
CA THR A 7 -6.28 -33.94 -7.74
C THR A 7 -6.91 -34.90 -6.70
N SER A 8 -8.15 -34.67 -6.25
CA SER A 8 -8.76 -35.34 -5.07
C SER A 8 -9.61 -36.60 -5.38
N GLY A 9 -9.72 -37.03 -6.64
CA GLY A 9 -10.49 -38.22 -7.02
C GLY A 9 -11.95 -37.91 -7.37
N CYS A 10 -12.65 -38.87 -7.99
CA CYS A 10 -13.88 -38.66 -8.78
C CYS A 10 -15.17 -38.33 -8.00
N ARG A 11 -15.11 -37.48 -6.97
CA ARG A 11 -16.27 -36.89 -6.32
C ARG A 11 -16.10 -35.38 -6.32
N CYS A 12 -17.15 -34.68 -6.76
CA CYS A 12 -17.18 -33.24 -6.60
C CYS A 12 -17.13 -32.89 -5.11
N GLU A 13 -16.43 -31.81 -4.76
CA GLU A 13 -16.31 -31.31 -3.41
C GLU A 13 -17.66 -30.69 -2.94
N ASP A 14 -17.84 -30.48 -1.63
CA ASP A 14 -19.13 -30.00 -1.08
C ASP A 14 -19.50 -28.59 -1.59
N ASP A 15 -18.50 -27.81 -2.02
CA ASP A 15 -18.58 -26.50 -2.64
C ASP A 15 -18.72 -26.54 -4.18
N GLU A 16 -18.94 -27.71 -4.76
CA GLU A 16 -19.17 -27.89 -6.20
C GLU A 16 -20.62 -28.35 -6.51
N LEU A 17 -21.06 -28.07 -7.74
CA LEU A 17 -22.28 -28.58 -8.36
C LEU A 17 -21.96 -29.87 -9.12
N GLN A 18 -22.79 -30.90 -8.93
CA GLN A 18 -22.72 -32.17 -9.66
C GLN A 18 -23.70 -32.16 -10.84
N CYS A 19 -23.18 -32.13 -12.05
CA CYS A 19 -23.98 -31.96 -13.26
C CYS A 19 -23.81 -33.15 -14.19
N LEU A 20 -24.91 -33.84 -14.54
CA LEU A 20 -24.87 -34.95 -15.50
C LEU A 20 -24.91 -34.40 -16.92
N ASN A 21 -23.83 -34.60 -17.67
CA ASN A 21 -23.78 -34.32 -19.09
C ASN A 21 -24.57 -35.41 -19.83
N GLU A 22 -25.76 -35.08 -20.34
CA GLU A 22 -26.66 -36.05 -20.98
C GLU A 22 -26.08 -36.66 -22.27
N ASP A 23 -25.20 -35.95 -22.96
CA ASP A 23 -24.58 -36.42 -24.20
C ASP A 23 -23.52 -37.50 -23.95
N THR A 24 -22.76 -37.36 -22.86
CA THR A 24 -21.64 -38.26 -22.53
C THR A 24 -21.99 -39.28 -21.44
N GLY A 25 -23.06 -39.04 -20.68
CA GLY A 25 -23.41 -39.80 -19.48
C GLY A 25 -22.41 -39.63 -18.33
N VAL A 26 -21.59 -38.58 -18.36
CA VAL A 26 -20.54 -38.28 -17.37
C VAL A 26 -21.02 -37.19 -16.42
N THR A 27 -20.74 -37.34 -15.12
CA THR A 27 -20.93 -36.25 -14.15
C THR A 27 -19.72 -35.32 -14.16
N GLU A 28 -19.98 -34.03 -14.35
CA GLU A 28 -19.02 -32.94 -14.32
C GLU A 28 -19.22 -32.12 -13.04
N CYS A 29 -18.14 -31.54 -12.52
CA CYS A 29 -18.12 -30.75 -11.29
C CYS A 29 -17.89 -29.27 -11.63
N PHE A 30 -18.71 -28.37 -11.06
CA PHE A 30 -18.59 -26.93 -11.28
C PHE A 30 -18.56 -26.18 -9.94
N ALA A 31 -17.61 -25.27 -9.73
CA ALA A 31 -17.51 -24.55 -8.47
C ALA A 31 -18.74 -23.64 -8.21
N ARG A 32 -19.37 -23.79 -7.04
CA ARG A 32 -20.59 -23.03 -6.66
C ARG A 32 -20.34 -21.53 -6.52
N GLU A 33 -19.09 -21.13 -6.33
CA GLU A 33 -18.72 -19.71 -6.28
C GLU A 33 -18.92 -19.04 -7.65
N TRP A 34 -18.82 -19.79 -8.75
CA TRP A 34 -18.97 -19.27 -10.13
C TRP A 34 -20.34 -19.59 -10.75
N TYR A 35 -20.95 -20.72 -10.37
CA TYR A 35 -22.17 -21.25 -10.99
C TYR A 35 -23.30 -21.41 -9.97
N SER A 36 -24.50 -20.96 -10.31
CA SER A 36 -25.70 -21.18 -9.49
C SER A 36 -26.41 -22.50 -9.80
N ASP A 37 -26.32 -22.98 -11.05
CA ASP A 37 -27.01 -24.16 -11.56
C ASP A 37 -26.14 -24.90 -12.58
N CYS A 38 -26.55 -26.13 -12.94
CA CYS A 38 -25.85 -26.93 -13.94
C CYS A 38 -25.98 -26.35 -15.35
N PRO A 39 -24.87 -26.26 -16.12
CA PRO A 39 -24.87 -25.97 -17.55
C PRO A 39 -25.91 -26.78 -18.32
N GLY A 40 -26.79 -26.12 -19.06
CA GLY A 40 -27.75 -26.78 -19.95
C GLY A 40 -27.11 -27.16 -21.29
N ALA A 41 -27.54 -28.26 -21.91
CA ALA A 41 -27.15 -28.57 -23.28
C ALA A 41 -27.89 -27.67 -24.28
N CYS A 42 -27.17 -27.14 -25.28
CA CYS A 42 -27.75 -26.32 -26.33
C CYS A 42 -28.30 -27.15 -27.50
N SER A 43 -29.34 -26.64 -28.15
CA SER A 43 -29.85 -27.24 -29.40
C SER A 43 -28.80 -27.18 -30.51
N SER A 44 -28.87 -28.09 -31.48
CA SER A 44 -27.93 -28.15 -32.61
C SER A 44 -27.80 -26.80 -33.32
N GLY A 45 -26.54 -26.34 -33.47
CA GLY A 45 -26.21 -25.04 -34.08
C GLY A 45 -26.01 -23.89 -33.09
N LEU A 46 -26.31 -24.09 -31.81
CA LEU A 46 -26.03 -23.13 -30.74
C LEU A 46 -24.85 -23.62 -29.89
N GLU A 47 -24.07 -22.67 -29.38
CA GLU A 47 -22.97 -22.91 -28.45
C GLU A 47 -23.35 -22.37 -27.07
N LEU A 48 -22.94 -23.09 -26.02
CA LEU A 48 -23.18 -22.70 -24.64
C LEU A 48 -22.15 -21.65 -24.25
N CYS A 49 -22.57 -20.40 -24.13
CA CYS A 49 -21.68 -19.27 -23.91
C CYS A 49 -21.90 -18.62 -22.54
N PRO A 50 -20.83 -18.19 -21.86
CA PRO A 50 -20.94 -17.56 -20.57
C PRO A 50 -21.49 -16.13 -20.66
N VAL A 51 -22.46 -15.85 -19.80
CA VAL A 51 -22.94 -14.51 -19.44
C VAL A 51 -22.29 -14.14 -18.11
N ILE A 52 -21.50 -13.08 -18.09
CA ILE A 52 -20.86 -12.60 -16.87
C ILE A 52 -21.74 -11.55 -16.22
N SER A 53 -22.02 -11.74 -14.94
CA SER A 53 -22.73 -10.84 -14.04
C SER A 53 -21.88 -10.54 -12.80
N PHE A 54 -22.26 -9.55 -12.01
CA PHE A 54 -21.58 -9.24 -10.74
C PHE A 54 -22.56 -9.25 -9.58
N ARG A 55 -22.22 -9.94 -8.49
CA ARG A 55 -23.01 -9.99 -7.26
C ARG A 55 -22.08 -9.63 -6.09
N SER A 56 -22.37 -8.51 -5.43
CA SER A 56 -21.52 -7.97 -4.35
C SER A 56 -20.06 -7.76 -4.78
N GLY A 57 -19.84 -7.27 -6.01
CA GLY A 57 -18.52 -7.02 -6.58
C GLY A 57 -17.76 -8.27 -7.04
N MET A 58 -18.33 -9.47 -6.89
CA MET A 58 -17.72 -10.71 -7.38
C MET A 58 -18.35 -11.16 -8.71
N PRO A 59 -17.54 -11.62 -9.69
CA PRO A 59 -18.05 -12.10 -10.96
C PRO A 59 -18.81 -13.42 -10.76
N HIS A 60 -19.95 -13.55 -11.43
CA HIS A 60 -20.78 -14.74 -11.44
C HIS A 60 -21.08 -15.13 -12.89
N ARG A 61 -20.98 -16.43 -13.20
CA ARG A 61 -21.10 -16.96 -14.55
C ARG A 61 -22.42 -17.70 -14.68
N GLU A 62 -23.27 -17.22 -15.57
CA GLU A 62 -24.44 -17.93 -16.05
C GLU A 62 -24.17 -18.39 -17.48
N GLU A 63 -24.83 -19.44 -17.95
CA GLU A 63 -24.60 -19.95 -19.32
C GLU A 63 -25.88 -19.85 -20.14
N THR A 64 -25.72 -19.45 -21.41
CA THR A 64 -26.84 -19.29 -22.33
C THR A 64 -26.47 -19.76 -23.72
N CYS A 65 -27.44 -20.29 -24.45
CA CYS A 65 -27.23 -20.81 -25.79
C CYS A 65 -27.31 -19.68 -26.81
N VAL A 66 -26.20 -19.42 -27.52
CA VAL A 66 -26.15 -18.40 -28.58
C VAL A 66 -25.55 -18.97 -29.86
N GLU A 67 -25.89 -18.35 -30.99
CA GLU A 67 -25.22 -18.65 -32.25
C GLU A 67 -23.78 -18.12 -32.19
N PRO A 68 -22.76 -18.96 -32.43
CA PRO A 68 -21.37 -18.52 -32.35
C PRO A 68 -21.04 -17.52 -33.45
N VAL A 69 -20.29 -16.47 -33.10
CA VAL A 69 -19.84 -15.44 -34.05
C VAL A 69 -18.39 -15.75 -34.41
N ALA A 70 -18.12 -15.95 -35.71
CA ALA A 70 -16.80 -16.33 -36.23
C ALA A 70 -16.20 -17.61 -35.61
N GLY A 71 -17.05 -18.52 -35.13
CA GLY A 71 -16.62 -19.80 -34.54
C GLY A 71 -16.19 -19.73 -33.07
N SER A 72 -16.59 -18.66 -32.36
CA SER A 72 -16.37 -18.53 -30.92
C SER A 72 -17.57 -17.88 -30.22
N CYS A 73 -17.75 -18.20 -28.94
CA CYS A 73 -18.69 -17.52 -28.06
C CYS A 73 -18.42 -16.00 -28.02
N PRO A 74 -19.42 -15.15 -28.30
CA PRO A 74 -19.30 -13.72 -28.06
C PRO A 74 -19.23 -13.44 -26.55
N VAL A 75 -18.65 -12.31 -26.18
CA VAL A 75 -18.65 -11.84 -24.79
C VAL A 75 -20.04 -11.33 -24.46
N LEU A 76 -20.70 -11.97 -23.49
CA LEU A 76 -22.02 -11.62 -23.01
C LEU A 76 -21.92 -11.07 -21.59
N CYS A 77 -22.36 -9.83 -21.40
CA CYS A 77 -22.40 -9.20 -20.09
C CYS A 77 -23.86 -8.99 -19.69
N ASP A 78 -24.21 -9.36 -18.45
CA ASP A 78 -25.52 -9.05 -17.89
C ASP A 78 -25.68 -7.53 -17.81
N ASN A 79 -26.73 -6.97 -18.43
CA ASN A 79 -26.89 -5.52 -18.54
C ASN A 79 -27.35 -4.83 -17.25
N THR A 80 -27.62 -5.59 -16.18
CA THR A 80 -28.06 -5.05 -14.89
C THR A 80 -26.92 -4.90 -13.89
N SER A 81 -25.92 -5.77 -13.97
CA SER A 81 -24.79 -5.86 -13.04
C SER A 81 -23.43 -5.72 -13.70
N ALA A 82 -23.36 -5.86 -15.03
CA ALA A 82 -22.12 -5.78 -15.78
C ALA A 82 -22.23 -4.81 -16.96
N GLN A 83 -21.07 -4.34 -17.41
CA GLN A 83 -20.94 -3.62 -18.68
C GLN A 83 -19.82 -4.25 -19.51
N LYS A 84 -19.98 -4.16 -20.82
CA LYS A 84 -19.00 -4.66 -21.79
C LYS A 84 -17.94 -3.59 -22.06
N CYS A 85 -16.68 -3.95 -21.89
CA CYS A 85 -15.54 -3.08 -22.09
C CYS A 85 -14.64 -3.55 -23.24
N PRO A 86 -14.09 -2.62 -24.03
CA PRO A 86 -13.09 -2.95 -25.04
C PRO A 86 -11.73 -3.24 -24.38
N GLY A 87 -11.19 -4.41 -24.68
CA GLY A 87 -9.83 -4.86 -24.38
C GLY A 87 -8.84 -4.58 -25.51
N ALA A 88 -7.56 -4.92 -25.27
CA ALA A 88 -6.54 -4.82 -26.29
C ALA A 88 -6.81 -5.79 -27.46
N GLY A 89 -6.52 -5.36 -28.69
CA GLY A 89 -6.63 -6.23 -29.87
C GLY A 89 -8.06 -6.65 -30.24
N ASN A 90 -9.05 -5.76 -30.05
CA ASN A 90 -10.48 -6.02 -30.29
C ASN A 90 -11.09 -7.12 -29.41
N GLN A 91 -10.43 -7.51 -28.31
CA GLN A 91 -11.06 -8.37 -27.30
C GLN A 91 -12.11 -7.55 -26.55
N GLU A 92 -13.18 -8.20 -26.10
CA GLU A 92 -14.17 -7.59 -25.21
C GLU A 92 -14.12 -8.34 -23.86
N PHE A 93 -14.50 -7.68 -22.77
CA PHE A 93 -14.65 -8.33 -21.46
C PHE A 93 -15.75 -7.64 -20.66
N CYS A 94 -16.22 -8.29 -19.60
CA CYS A 94 -17.23 -7.73 -18.70
C CYS A 94 -16.58 -7.24 -17.40
N ILE A 95 -17.03 -6.10 -16.90
CA ILE A 95 -16.71 -5.60 -15.55
C ILE A 95 -18.00 -5.21 -14.82
N ASP A 96 -17.91 -4.96 -13.51
CA ASP A 96 -19.03 -4.45 -12.72
C ASP A 96 -19.56 -3.13 -13.32
N PHE A 97 -20.89 -2.96 -13.33
CA PHE A 97 -21.53 -1.75 -13.85
C PHE A 97 -21.14 -0.49 -13.06
N LEU A 98 -20.70 -0.63 -11.81
CA LEU A 98 -20.22 0.47 -10.98
C LEU A 98 -18.78 0.91 -11.31
N ASP A 99 -18.01 0.05 -11.97
CA ASP A 99 -16.65 0.37 -12.39
C ASP A 99 -16.64 1.17 -13.69
N SER A 100 -15.50 1.75 -14.06
CA SER A 100 -15.31 2.36 -15.38
C SER A 100 -14.47 1.43 -16.25
N CYS A 101 -14.86 1.27 -17.52
CA CYS A 101 -14.07 0.45 -18.45
C CYS A 101 -12.60 0.88 -18.44
N PRO A 102 -11.66 -0.06 -18.24
CA PRO A 102 -10.25 0.23 -18.39
C PRO A 102 -10.03 0.88 -19.74
N LYS A 103 -9.40 2.05 -19.73
CA LYS A 103 -9.15 2.78 -20.96
C LYS A 103 -8.10 2.03 -21.77
N THR A 104 -8.49 1.50 -22.91
CA THR A 104 -7.57 0.89 -23.88
C THR A 104 -7.25 1.89 -24.98
N CYS A 105 -6.00 1.90 -25.41
CA CYS A 105 -5.53 2.80 -26.46
C CYS A 105 -5.53 2.10 -27.81
N ALA A 106 -5.62 2.87 -28.89
CA ALA A 106 -5.62 2.34 -30.25
C ALA A 106 -4.25 1.74 -30.61
N GLU A 107 -4.19 0.97 -31.72
CA GLU A 107 -2.92 0.48 -32.24
C GLU A 107 -1.98 1.66 -32.57
N GLY A 108 -0.75 1.62 -32.05
CA GLY A 108 0.21 2.72 -32.17
C GLY A 108 0.10 3.79 -31.09
N GLU A 109 -0.77 3.63 -30.09
CA GLU A 109 -0.83 4.46 -28.89
C GLU A 109 -0.39 3.67 -27.65
N GLN A 110 -0.02 4.40 -26.59
CA GLN A 110 0.27 3.88 -25.26
C GLN A 110 -0.61 4.55 -24.20
N LEU A 111 -0.92 3.80 -23.14
CA LEU A 111 -1.70 4.29 -22.02
C LEU A 111 -0.78 4.95 -20.98
N CYS A 112 -0.96 6.25 -20.79
CA CYS A 112 -0.22 7.06 -19.84
C CYS A 112 -1.02 7.36 -18.59
N SER A 113 -0.39 7.17 -17.43
CA SER A 113 -0.88 7.64 -16.14
C SER A 113 -0.40 9.08 -15.91
N VAL A 114 -1.34 10.02 -15.88
CA VAL A 114 -1.08 11.45 -15.75
C VAL A 114 -1.57 11.92 -14.37
N GLU A 115 -0.62 12.18 -13.48
CA GLU A 115 -0.87 12.65 -12.12
C GLU A 115 -0.95 14.18 -12.09
N ASN A 116 -2.09 14.71 -11.63
CA ASN A 116 -2.24 16.13 -11.34
C ASN A 116 -1.91 16.36 -9.87
N MET A 117 -1.03 17.32 -9.60
CA MET A 117 -0.53 17.59 -8.25
C MET A 117 -1.05 18.95 -7.75
N ASP A 118 -1.08 19.14 -6.43
CA ASP A 118 -1.27 20.46 -5.84
C ASP A 118 0.04 21.27 -5.81
N ILE A 119 -0.01 22.50 -5.30
CA ILE A 119 1.17 23.39 -5.20
C ILE A 119 2.26 22.88 -4.25
N HIS A 120 2.00 21.79 -3.52
CA HIS A 120 2.92 21.15 -2.59
C HIS A 120 3.38 19.76 -3.10
N GLY A 121 3.07 19.42 -4.35
CA GLY A 121 3.47 18.15 -4.95
C GLY A 121 2.65 16.93 -4.54
N ARG A 122 1.51 17.11 -3.87
CA ARG A 122 0.63 15.99 -3.53
C ARG A 122 -0.26 15.66 -4.70
N VAL A 123 -0.33 14.38 -5.05
CA VAL A 123 -1.23 13.89 -6.12
C VAL A 123 -2.69 14.13 -5.70
N LEU A 124 -3.41 14.89 -6.51
CA LEU A 124 -4.84 15.18 -6.36
C LEU A 124 -5.69 14.17 -7.11
N VAL A 125 -5.31 13.88 -8.35
CA VAL A 125 -6.03 12.96 -9.22
C VAL A 125 -5.11 12.37 -10.27
N THR A 126 -5.22 11.07 -10.46
CA THR A 126 -4.55 10.33 -11.54
C THR A 126 -5.54 10.11 -12.67
N SER A 127 -5.16 10.51 -13.87
CA SER A 127 -5.98 10.36 -15.08
C SER A 127 -5.27 9.50 -16.11
N MET A 128 -6.02 8.66 -16.83
CA MET A 128 -5.46 7.80 -17.87
C MET A 128 -5.66 8.44 -19.25
N LEU A 129 -4.59 8.61 -20.02
CA LEU A 129 -4.60 9.24 -21.34
C LEU A 129 -3.91 8.34 -22.36
N CYS A 130 -4.49 8.21 -23.55
CA CYS A 130 -3.83 7.57 -24.67
C CYS A 130 -3.01 8.61 -25.43
N VAL A 131 -1.74 8.30 -25.67
CA VAL A 131 -0.83 9.14 -26.47
C VAL A 131 -0.14 8.27 -27.51
N PRO A 132 0.40 8.83 -28.61
CA PRO A 132 1.18 8.05 -29.58
C PRO A 132 2.30 7.27 -28.89
N ALA A 133 2.54 6.02 -29.27
CA ALA A 133 3.54 5.15 -28.64
C ALA A 133 4.98 5.67 -28.76
N ALA A 134 5.23 6.60 -29.70
CA ALA A 134 6.51 7.27 -29.87
C ALA A 134 6.69 8.51 -28.97
N ASP A 135 5.60 9.05 -28.42
CA ASP A 135 5.61 10.27 -27.61
C ASP A 135 5.70 9.92 -26.11
N PRO A 136 6.50 10.63 -25.31
CA PRO A 136 6.54 10.42 -23.88
C PRO A 136 5.20 10.81 -23.22
N CYS A 137 4.87 10.15 -22.11
CA CYS A 137 3.68 10.50 -21.35
C CYS A 137 3.73 11.95 -20.85
N PRO A 138 2.68 12.76 -21.07
CA PRO A 138 2.65 14.13 -20.57
C PRO A 138 2.47 14.13 -19.05
N CYS A 139 2.98 15.17 -18.40
CA CYS A 139 2.75 15.40 -16.97
C CYS A 139 1.46 16.17 -16.74
N GLY A 140 0.82 15.91 -15.59
CA GLY A 140 -0.42 16.59 -15.20
C GLY A 140 -0.18 18.02 -14.73
N GLN A 141 -1.26 18.67 -14.27
CA GLN A 141 -1.19 20.01 -13.73
C GLN A 141 -0.25 20.08 -12.51
N ASN A 142 0.52 21.16 -12.42
CA ASN A 142 1.55 21.40 -11.41
C ASN A 142 2.65 20.32 -11.34
N ALA A 143 2.88 19.58 -12.42
CA ALA A 143 4.02 18.68 -12.56
C ALA A 143 4.91 19.08 -13.76
N TRP A 144 6.20 18.79 -13.68
CA TRP A 144 7.18 18.94 -14.75
C TRP A 144 7.64 17.59 -15.27
N SER A 145 7.88 17.49 -16.57
CA SER A 145 8.47 16.30 -17.19
C SER A 145 9.96 16.25 -16.94
N CYS A 146 10.41 15.17 -16.31
CA CYS A 146 11.79 14.94 -15.88
C CYS A 146 12.41 13.76 -16.65
N GLY A 147 12.08 13.66 -17.95
CA GLY A 147 12.42 12.51 -18.76
C GLY A 147 11.35 11.43 -18.62
N GLU A 148 11.68 10.33 -17.94
CA GLU A 148 10.80 9.16 -17.82
C GLU A 148 9.74 9.27 -16.71
N PHE A 149 9.77 10.33 -15.89
CA PHE A 149 8.81 10.56 -14.82
C PHE A 149 8.40 12.03 -14.69
N CYS A 150 7.34 12.26 -13.94
CA CYS A 150 6.82 13.58 -13.60
C CYS A 150 7.18 13.92 -12.14
N ALA A 151 7.70 15.12 -11.91
CA ALA A 151 7.95 15.63 -10.56
C ALA A 151 7.04 16.84 -10.27
N PRO A 152 6.72 17.11 -8.99
CA PRO A 152 6.07 18.36 -8.62
C PRO A 152 6.81 19.58 -9.18
N ALA A 153 6.06 20.53 -9.76
CA ALA A 153 6.64 21.79 -10.22
C ALA A 153 7.29 22.59 -9.07
N SER A 154 6.85 22.35 -7.82
CA SER A 154 7.46 22.92 -6.60
C SER A 154 8.86 22.39 -6.31
N ASP A 155 9.13 21.13 -6.69
CA ASP A 155 10.34 20.41 -6.33
C ASP A 155 11.38 20.50 -7.47
N GLY A 156 10.90 20.83 -8.67
CA GLY A 156 11.67 20.79 -9.89
C GLY A 156 11.94 19.36 -10.34
N CYS A 157 12.52 19.21 -11.52
CA CYS A 157 13.11 17.93 -11.87
C CYS A 157 14.41 17.77 -11.07
N PRO A 158 14.66 16.60 -10.44
CA PRO A 158 15.98 16.31 -9.92
C PRO A 158 16.91 16.24 -11.13
N GLY A 159 17.50 17.39 -11.47
CA GLY A 159 18.27 17.52 -12.69
C GLY A 159 19.39 16.49 -12.67
N THR A 160 19.47 15.65 -13.69
CA THR A 160 20.73 14.98 -13.96
C THR A 160 21.75 16.07 -14.26
N CYS A 161 22.65 16.34 -13.32
CA CYS A 161 23.72 17.30 -13.54
C CYS A 161 24.65 16.70 -14.60
N GLU A 162 24.68 17.26 -15.82
CA GLU A 162 25.49 16.76 -16.95
C GLU A 162 26.97 16.56 -16.57
N ALA A 163 27.47 17.39 -15.65
CA ALA A 163 28.72 17.18 -14.93
C ALA A 163 28.55 17.73 -13.50
N GLY A 164 28.36 16.85 -12.52
CA GLY A 164 28.23 17.29 -11.13
C GLY A 164 27.44 16.33 -10.26
N LYS A 165 26.97 16.86 -9.12
CA LYS A 165 26.01 16.20 -8.24
C LYS A 165 24.87 17.16 -7.89
N VAL A 166 23.68 16.59 -7.70
CA VAL A 166 22.51 17.32 -7.21
C VAL A 166 22.68 17.56 -5.72
N CYS A 167 22.50 18.82 -5.31
CA CYS A 167 22.45 19.21 -3.92
C CYS A 167 21.04 19.62 -3.55
N LEU A 168 20.51 18.97 -2.53
CA LEU A 168 19.22 19.27 -1.91
C LEU A 168 19.51 19.95 -0.56
N PRO A 169 19.50 21.30 -0.49
CA PRO A 169 19.78 21.99 0.76
C PRO A 169 18.72 21.67 1.81
N VAL A 170 19.16 21.09 2.93
CA VAL A 170 18.31 20.85 4.11
C VAL A 170 18.21 22.13 4.92
N SER A 171 16.99 22.51 5.33
CA SER A 171 16.72 23.67 6.20
C SER A 171 16.13 23.24 7.54
N TYR A 172 16.34 24.07 8.56
CA TYR A 172 15.83 23.87 9.91
C TYR A 172 15.14 25.13 10.44
N THR A 173 14.34 25.00 11.50
CA THR A 173 13.89 26.17 12.29
C THR A 173 15.05 26.73 13.12
N VAL A 174 14.87 27.90 13.73
CA VAL A 174 15.89 28.49 14.63
C VAL A 174 16.13 27.63 15.88
N GLU A 175 15.14 26.82 16.28
CA GLU A 175 15.25 25.82 17.36
C GLU A 175 15.88 24.50 16.89
N GLY A 176 16.21 24.38 15.59
CA GLY A 176 16.88 23.23 15.00
C GLY A 176 15.97 22.08 14.56
N MET A 177 14.66 22.31 14.39
CA MET A 177 13.75 21.29 13.86
C MET A 177 13.82 21.23 12.33
N TYR A 178 13.89 20.02 11.77
CA TYR A 178 13.91 19.82 10.31
C TYR A 178 12.65 20.39 9.63
N GLN A 179 12.83 21.09 8.51
CA GLN A 179 11.75 21.69 7.72
C GLN A 179 11.63 21.00 6.35
N PRO A 180 10.86 19.90 6.24
CA PRO A 180 10.71 19.17 4.97
C PRO A 180 10.06 20.00 3.86
N ASN A 181 9.30 21.03 4.21
CA ASN A 181 8.56 21.89 3.28
C ASN A 181 9.24 23.24 3.04
N ALA A 182 10.47 23.45 3.52
CA ALA A 182 11.23 24.64 3.14
C ALA A 182 11.47 24.57 1.62
N SER A 183 11.42 25.71 0.92
CA SER A 183 11.65 25.73 -0.53
C SER A 183 13.06 25.20 -0.82
N VAL A 184 13.15 23.95 -1.29
CA VAL A 184 14.40 23.29 -1.66
C VAL A 184 14.66 23.61 -3.12
N VAL A 185 15.50 24.61 -3.38
CA VAL A 185 15.99 24.83 -4.75
C VAL A 185 17.10 23.80 -4.97
N ALA A 186 16.76 22.69 -5.63
CA ALA A 186 17.76 21.72 -6.06
C ALA A 186 18.78 22.40 -6.99
N GLY A 187 20.06 22.33 -6.63
CA GLY A 187 21.14 22.93 -7.39
C GLY A 187 22.11 21.87 -7.90
N CYS A 188 22.55 22.02 -9.16
CA CYS A 188 23.69 21.27 -9.66
C CYS A 188 24.99 21.99 -9.28
N ILE A 189 25.89 21.26 -8.61
CA ILE A 189 27.24 21.74 -8.33
C ILE A 189 28.27 20.75 -8.86
N ASP A 190 29.50 21.20 -9.02
CA ASP A 190 30.62 20.34 -9.37
C ASP A 190 30.78 19.20 -8.34
N ALA A 191 31.10 17.98 -8.81
CA ALA A 191 31.20 16.80 -7.94
C ALA A 191 32.21 16.99 -6.78
N SER A 192 33.25 17.80 -7.00
CA SER A 192 34.28 18.15 -6.01
C SER A 192 33.84 19.16 -4.96
N GLN A 193 32.77 19.93 -5.21
CA GLN A 193 32.26 20.92 -4.26
C GLN A 193 31.32 20.29 -3.24
N SER A 194 31.30 20.79 -2.01
CA SER A 194 30.31 20.38 -1.00
C SER A 194 28.99 21.13 -1.21
N CYS A 195 27.87 20.45 -0.99
CA CYS A 195 26.55 21.07 -1.05
C CYS A 195 26.44 22.21 -0.04
N GLN A 196 25.80 23.33 -0.42
CA GLN A 196 25.46 24.37 0.56
C GLN A 196 24.23 23.92 1.36
N CYS A 197 24.24 24.24 2.66
CA CYS A 197 23.11 23.96 3.53
C CYS A 197 22.03 25.04 3.40
N GLY A 198 20.78 24.68 3.71
CA GLY A 198 19.65 25.58 3.66
C GLY A 198 19.61 26.57 4.83
N GLN A 199 18.44 27.15 5.08
CA GLN A 199 18.26 28.13 6.17
C GLN A 199 18.41 27.48 7.55
N ASN A 200 19.05 28.20 8.48
CA ASN A 200 19.40 27.73 9.83
C ASN A 200 20.10 26.36 9.85
N ALA A 201 20.83 26.05 8.79
CA ALA A 201 21.64 24.85 8.67
C ALA A 201 23.12 25.23 8.51
N GLN A 202 24.00 24.38 9.02
CA GLN A 202 25.45 24.48 8.83
C GLN A 202 26.01 23.13 8.38
N MET A 203 27.09 23.17 7.61
CA MET A 203 27.78 21.96 7.17
C MET A 203 28.63 21.43 8.33
N CYS A 204 28.25 20.30 8.91
CA CYS A 204 29.11 19.56 9.83
C CYS A 204 30.00 18.62 9.05
N MET A 205 31.31 18.67 9.30
CA MET A 205 32.27 17.72 8.75
C MET A 205 32.88 16.89 9.88
N TRP A 206 33.01 15.58 9.67
CA TRP A 206 33.67 14.66 10.60
C TRP A 206 34.33 13.50 9.86
N THR A 207 35.22 12.79 10.53
CA THR A 207 35.83 11.56 10.01
C THR A 207 35.16 10.38 10.68
N ASP A 208 34.60 9.45 9.90
CA ASP A 208 33.97 8.24 10.44
C ASP A 208 35.01 7.24 11.00
N SER A 209 34.54 6.16 11.63
CA SER A 209 35.41 5.13 12.23
C SER A 209 36.29 4.40 11.21
N LYS A 210 36.05 4.57 9.91
CA LYS A 210 36.86 4.01 8.81
C LYS A 210 37.85 5.02 8.23
N GLY A 211 37.95 6.22 8.81
CA GLY A 211 38.83 7.28 8.31
C GLY A 211 38.26 8.05 7.12
N GLN A 212 36.98 7.88 6.76
CA GLN A 212 36.38 8.61 5.64
C GLN A 212 35.81 9.94 6.11
N GLU A 213 36.12 11.03 5.40
CA GLU A 213 35.47 12.31 5.63
C GLU A 213 33.99 12.25 5.22
N ARG A 214 33.13 12.71 6.13
CA ARG A 214 31.70 12.85 5.96
C ARG A 214 31.34 14.31 6.12
N ALA A 215 30.35 14.74 5.35
CA ALA A 215 29.82 16.09 5.40
C ALA A 215 28.29 16.01 5.33
N GLU A 216 27.61 16.65 6.28
CA GLU A 216 26.15 16.67 6.33
C GLU A 216 25.67 18.03 6.85
N CYS A 217 24.56 18.50 6.29
CA CYS A 217 23.89 19.69 6.79
C CYS A 217 23.11 19.38 8.06
N ARG A 218 23.42 20.09 9.14
CA ARG A 218 22.75 20.00 10.44
C ARG A 218 22.21 21.35 10.85
N ALA A 219 21.29 21.39 11.82
CA ALA A 219 20.81 22.65 12.37
C ALA A 219 21.96 23.51 12.93
N SER A 220 21.96 24.81 12.65
CA SER A 220 22.97 25.74 13.19
C SER A 220 22.95 25.84 14.71
N ALA A 221 21.85 25.45 15.36
CA ALA A 221 21.73 25.36 16.80
C ALA A 221 22.50 24.17 17.43
N VAL A 222 22.96 23.22 16.61
CA VAL A 222 23.74 22.04 17.04
C VAL A 222 25.21 22.29 16.73
N GLU A 223 26.09 22.18 17.73
CA GLU A 223 27.53 22.36 17.53
C GLU A 223 28.13 21.23 16.67
N CYS A 224 28.93 21.59 15.66
CA CYS A 224 29.72 20.66 14.86
C CYS A 224 31.19 20.60 15.36
N PRO A 225 31.85 19.43 15.38
CA PRO A 225 31.30 18.09 15.15
C PRO A 225 30.56 17.58 16.40
N MET A 226 29.52 16.77 16.20
CA MET A 226 28.87 16.03 17.28
C MET A 226 29.79 14.91 17.79
N THR A 227 30.84 15.27 18.52
CA THR A 227 31.58 14.29 19.33
C THR A 227 30.76 14.02 20.58
N CYS A 228 29.77 13.14 20.47
CA CYS A 228 29.18 12.56 21.67
C CYS A 228 30.27 11.70 22.34
N SER A 229 30.70 12.08 23.54
CA SER A 229 31.60 11.25 24.34
C SER A 229 30.94 9.93 24.80
N GLY A 230 29.62 9.79 24.62
CA GLY A 230 28.84 8.60 24.91
C GLY A 230 27.82 8.28 23.81
N LYS A 231 26.55 8.08 24.17
CA LYS A 231 25.49 7.63 23.26
C LYS A 231 24.79 8.80 22.54
N LEU A 232 24.65 8.71 21.21
CA LEU A 232 23.85 9.63 20.41
C LEU A 232 22.38 9.17 20.38
N CYS A 233 21.46 10.05 20.76
CA CYS A 233 20.03 9.79 20.80
C CYS A 233 19.30 10.63 19.75
N ASN A 234 18.53 10.00 18.87
CA ASN A 234 17.65 10.67 17.92
C ASN A 234 16.25 10.78 18.53
N LEU A 235 15.83 12.00 18.86
CA LEU A 235 14.54 12.30 19.47
C LEU A 235 13.58 12.80 18.41
N ALA A 236 12.48 12.09 18.18
CA ALA A 236 11.37 12.60 17.37
C ALA A 236 10.39 13.37 18.27
N ASP A 237 10.11 14.63 17.91
CA ASP A 237 9.10 15.46 18.54
C ASP A 237 7.82 15.36 17.69
N TYR A 238 6.66 15.30 18.36
CA TYR A 238 5.36 15.17 17.70
C TYR A 238 4.45 16.36 18.04
N ARG A 239 3.49 16.63 17.15
CA ARG A 239 2.39 17.56 17.38
C ARG A 239 1.33 16.88 18.26
N LEU A 240 0.41 17.67 18.82
CA LEU A 240 -0.70 17.14 19.65
C LEU A 240 -1.62 16.17 18.90
N ASN A 241 -1.62 16.20 17.56
CA ASN A 241 -2.39 15.30 16.71
C ASN A 241 -1.57 14.11 16.18
N GLY A 242 -0.40 13.82 16.76
CA GLY A 242 0.38 12.63 16.41
C GLY A 242 1.33 12.77 15.23
N MET A 243 1.19 13.81 14.42
CA MET A 243 2.10 14.04 13.29
C MET A 243 3.49 14.47 13.76
N VAL A 244 4.53 14.03 13.04
CA VAL A 244 5.92 14.42 13.31
C VAL A 244 6.05 15.95 13.23
N LYS A 245 6.54 16.56 14.31
CA LYS A 245 6.88 17.99 14.40
C LYS A 245 8.29 18.24 13.88
N GLY A 246 9.20 17.32 14.18
CA GLY A 246 10.61 17.35 13.78
C GLY A 246 11.41 16.29 14.54
N SER A 247 12.72 16.28 14.35
CA SER A 247 13.64 15.49 15.17
C SER A 247 14.83 16.33 15.62
N ARG A 248 15.45 15.93 16.72
CA ARG A 248 16.67 16.53 17.27
C ARG A 248 17.58 15.46 17.85
N GLU A 249 18.86 15.76 17.91
CA GLU A 249 19.85 14.86 18.48
C GLU A 249 20.25 15.27 19.90
N LEU A 250 20.49 14.29 20.76
CA LEU A 250 20.95 14.48 22.13
C LEU A 250 22.13 13.55 22.42
N CYS A 251 23.28 14.12 22.80
CA CYS A 251 24.39 13.32 23.31
C CYS A 251 24.21 13.03 24.79
N LEU A 252 24.20 11.75 25.17
CA LEU A 252 24.28 11.32 26.56
C LEU A 252 25.74 11.01 26.92
N VAL A 253 26.19 11.51 28.08
CA VAL A 253 27.57 11.36 28.57
C VAL A 253 27.85 9.93 29.07
N HIS A 254 26.81 9.15 29.36
CA HIS A 254 26.89 7.80 29.94
C HIS A 254 25.86 6.85 29.29
N ASP A 255 25.85 5.57 29.71
CA ASP A 255 24.97 4.48 29.24
C ASP A 255 23.47 4.66 29.62
N GLY A 256 22.97 5.90 29.64
CA GLY A 256 21.57 6.20 29.84
C GLY A 256 20.70 5.78 28.66
N GLU A 257 19.44 5.47 28.95
CA GLU A 257 18.41 5.31 27.91
C GLU A 257 18.14 6.65 27.24
N CYS A 258 17.94 6.62 25.92
CA CYS A 258 17.55 7.82 25.19
C CYS A 258 16.15 8.23 25.65
N PRO A 259 15.93 9.50 26.08
CA PRO A 259 14.59 9.97 26.34
C PRO A 259 13.77 9.97 25.05
N CYS A 260 12.47 10.21 25.14
CA CYS A 260 11.66 10.51 23.96
C CYS A 260 11.47 12.02 23.79
N GLY A 261 11.17 12.45 22.56
CA GLY A 261 10.88 13.85 22.25
C GLY A 261 9.54 14.34 22.82
N GLU A 262 9.21 15.60 22.54
CA GLU A 262 7.95 16.21 22.93
C GLU A 262 6.75 15.46 22.36
N ASN A 263 5.70 15.30 23.16
CA ASN A 263 4.48 14.55 22.81
C ASN A 263 4.74 13.13 22.31
N ALA A 264 5.84 12.50 22.73
CA ALA A 264 6.08 11.09 22.53
C ALA A 264 5.84 10.30 23.83
N ILE A 265 5.70 8.98 23.68
CA ILE A 265 5.75 7.99 24.76
C ILE A 265 6.94 7.06 24.52
N GLN A 266 7.58 6.61 25.59
CA GLN A 266 8.68 5.66 25.53
C GLN A 266 8.13 4.25 25.65
N CYS A 267 8.47 3.40 24.69
CA CYS A 267 8.11 2.00 24.61
C CYS A 267 9.35 1.13 24.67
N ARG A 268 9.15 -0.16 24.99
CA ARG A 268 10.21 -1.17 25.06
C ARG A 268 9.85 -2.34 24.17
N ALA A 269 10.84 -2.87 23.46
CA ALA A 269 10.79 -4.15 22.76
C ALA A 269 12.05 -4.93 23.18
N GLY A 270 11.87 -5.93 24.05
CA GLY A 270 12.99 -6.60 24.73
C GLY A 270 13.85 -5.62 25.55
N GLN A 271 15.14 -5.51 25.22
CA GLN A 271 16.08 -4.57 25.86
C GLN A 271 16.18 -3.21 25.17
N GLU A 272 15.55 -3.04 24.02
CA GLU A 272 15.59 -1.79 23.27
C GLU A 272 14.43 -0.87 23.66
N THR A 273 14.70 0.43 23.65
CA THR A 273 13.69 1.48 23.86
C THR A 273 13.47 2.23 22.55
N TYR A 274 12.21 2.54 22.25
CA TYR A 274 11.82 3.34 21.11
C TYR A 274 10.70 4.30 21.49
N CYS A 275 10.41 5.27 20.62
CA CYS A 275 9.47 6.34 20.89
C CYS A 275 8.32 6.32 19.89
N LEU A 276 7.09 6.35 20.40
CA LEU A 276 5.87 6.53 19.59
C LEU A 276 5.29 7.93 19.85
N PRO A 277 4.52 8.52 18.91
CA PRO A 277 3.71 9.68 19.24
C PRO A 277 2.77 9.35 20.41
N ARG A 278 2.38 10.33 21.20
CA ARG A 278 1.38 10.14 22.27
C ARG A 278 -0.04 10.00 21.71
N TRP A 279 -0.29 10.55 20.53
CA TRP A 279 -1.55 10.47 19.81
C TRP A 279 -1.32 9.75 18.49
N ASP A 280 -2.10 8.72 18.19
CA ASP A 280 -2.09 8.07 16.90
C ASP A 280 -3.02 8.82 15.93
N ALA A 281 -2.41 9.44 14.92
CA ALA A 281 -3.13 10.23 13.92
C ALA A 281 -4.07 9.35 13.07
N GLU A 282 -3.76 8.08 12.89
CA GLU A 282 -4.55 7.15 12.07
C GLU A 282 -5.77 6.65 12.84
N SER A 283 -5.56 6.13 14.05
CA SER A 283 -6.65 5.59 14.87
C SER A 283 -7.37 6.63 15.75
N GLN A 284 -6.93 7.90 15.73
CA GLN A 284 -7.52 9.01 16.48
C GLN A 284 -7.69 8.70 17.98
N ARG A 285 -6.67 8.07 18.59
CA ARG A 285 -6.64 7.72 20.01
C ARG A 285 -5.24 7.94 20.59
N LEU A 286 -5.13 7.88 21.92
CA LEU A 286 -3.82 7.86 22.56
C LEU A 286 -3.08 6.60 22.15
N SER A 287 -1.81 6.75 21.78
CA SER A 287 -0.96 5.61 21.48
C SER A 287 -0.67 4.84 22.76
N GLU A 288 -0.62 3.53 22.62
CA GLU A 288 -0.21 2.61 23.66
C GLU A 288 1.03 1.87 23.14
N CYS A 289 1.94 1.52 24.04
CA CYS A 289 3.08 0.71 23.63
C CYS A 289 2.59 -0.69 23.23
N PRO A 290 3.02 -1.21 22.08
CA PRO A 290 2.79 -2.60 21.70
C PRO A 290 3.06 -3.55 22.87
N LEU A 291 2.17 -4.53 23.03
CA LEU A 291 2.30 -5.50 24.08
C LEU A 291 3.41 -6.49 23.75
N GLU A 292 4.45 -6.51 24.58
CA GLU A 292 5.53 -7.48 24.54
C GLU A 292 5.26 -8.56 25.59
N CYS A 293 5.13 -9.81 25.14
CA CYS A 293 4.95 -10.97 26.03
C CYS A 293 6.30 -11.59 26.38
N GLY A 294 6.43 -12.10 27.62
CA GLY A 294 7.64 -12.79 28.04
C GLY A 294 7.92 -14.08 27.27
N ASP A 295 9.12 -14.64 27.45
CA ASP A 295 9.55 -15.86 26.76
C ASP A 295 8.65 -17.08 27.04
N ASP A 296 7.96 -17.11 28.19
CA ASP A 296 7.03 -18.18 28.60
C ASP A 296 5.56 -17.84 28.31
N GLU A 297 5.30 -16.74 27.61
CA GLU A 297 3.98 -16.23 27.28
C GLU A 297 3.75 -16.18 25.76
N GLN A 298 2.49 -16.10 25.34
CA GLN A 298 2.06 -15.88 23.97
C GLN A 298 1.09 -14.71 23.94
N ARG A 299 1.14 -13.95 22.83
CA ARG A 299 0.23 -12.85 22.57
C ARG A 299 -1.14 -13.40 22.15
N CYS A 300 -2.18 -12.95 22.82
CA CYS A 300 -3.57 -13.26 22.56
C CYS A 300 -4.32 -12.01 22.14
N CYS A 301 -5.03 -12.08 21.02
CA CYS A 301 -5.96 -11.04 20.56
C CYS A 301 -7.37 -11.41 21.01
N VAL A 302 -7.93 -10.64 21.93
CA VAL A 302 -9.18 -10.92 22.62
C VAL A 302 -10.26 -9.93 22.16
N PRO A 303 -11.12 -10.30 21.20
CA PRO A 303 -12.20 -9.43 20.75
C PRO A 303 -13.30 -9.32 21.81
N SER A 304 -13.86 -8.13 21.95
CA SER A 304 -15.03 -7.84 22.78
C SER A 304 -16.21 -7.45 21.89
N PHE A 305 -17.40 -7.93 22.24
CA PHE A 305 -18.66 -7.71 21.54
C PHE A 305 -19.70 -7.10 22.48
N GLY A 306 -20.57 -6.27 21.91
CA GLY A 306 -21.69 -5.70 22.65
C GLY A 306 -22.85 -6.67 22.80
N ALA A 307 -23.91 -6.21 23.46
CA ALA A 307 -25.08 -7.05 23.76
C ALA A 307 -25.82 -7.53 22.49
N THR A 308 -25.63 -6.86 21.36
CA THR A 308 -26.23 -7.24 20.07
C THR A 308 -25.26 -8.00 19.16
N GLY A 309 -24.06 -8.35 19.64
CA GLY A 309 -23.03 -9.07 18.89
C GLY A 309 -22.15 -8.18 18.01
N GLU A 310 -22.30 -6.85 18.11
CA GLU A 310 -21.46 -5.90 17.40
C GLU A 310 -20.04 -5.90 17.97
N PHE A 311 -19.03 -5.85 17.09
CA PHE A 311 -17.63 -5.75 17.50
C PHE A 311 -17.37 -4.40 18.19
N LEU A 312 -16.77 -4.43 19.38
CA LEU A 312 -16.42 -3.22 20.13
C LEU A 312 -14.94 -2.88 19.98
N ARG A 313 -14.06 -3.83 20.32
CA ARG A 313 -12.60 -3.66 20.27
C ARG A 313 -11.90 -5.00 20.37
N THR A 314 -10.63 -5.04 19.97
CA THR A 314 -9.71 -6.13 20.30
C THR A 314 -8.75 -5.65 21.38
N GLU A 315 -8.65 -6.41 22.46
CA GLU A 315 -7.65 -6.21 23.51
C GLU A 315 -6.53 -7.22 23.30
N GLU A 316 -5.28 -6.79 23.45
CA GLU A 316 -4.13 -7.68 23.38
C GLU A 316 -3.69 -8.00 24.80
N ILE A 317 -3.50 -9.28 25.10
CA ILE A 317 -3.04 -9.74 26.40
C ILE A 317 -1.95 -10.80 26.23
N CYS A 318 -1.10 -10.95 27.24
CA CYS A 318 -0.15 -12.05 27.33
C CYS A 318 -0.76 -13.15 28.18
N VAL A 319 -0.69 -14.38 27.67
CA VAL A 319 -1.10 -15.58 28.42
C VAL A 319 0.05 -16.59 28.42
N PRO A 320 0.17 -17.49 29.41
CA PRO A 320 1.18 -18.54 29.37
C PRO A 320 1.11 -19.37 28.08
N LYS A 321 2.27 -19.73 27.52
CA LYS A 321 2.32 -20.58 26.32
C LYS A 321 1.55 -21.88 26.54
N GLY A 322 0.71 -22.23 25.57
CA GLY A 322 -0.14 -23.42 25.63
C GLY A 322 -1.45 -23.25 26.38
N GLN A 323 -1.72 -22.08 27.00
CA GLN A 323 -3.07 -21.75 27.46
C GLN A 323 -3.89 -21.13 26.32
N PRO A 324 -5.18 -21.50 26.15
CA PRO A 324 -6.04 -20.87 25.16
C PRO A 324 -6.28 -19.40 25.52
N CYS A 325 -6.46 -18.55 24.49
CA CYS A 325 -6.86 -17.16 24.71
C CYS A 325 -8.27 -17.12 25.29
N SER A 326 -8.46 -16.42 26.42
CA SER A 326 -9.80 -16.22 26.97
C SER A 326 -10.65 -15.36 26.05
N CYS A 327 -11.97 -15.57 26.07
CA CYS A 327 -12.91 -14.70 25.36
C CYS A 327 -12.98 -13.31 26.01
N GLY A 328 -13.16 -12.27 25.20
CA GLY A 328 -13.37 -10.91 25.68
C GLY A 328 -14.79 -10.70 26.19
N ALA A 329 -15.10 -9.48 26.61
CA ALA A 329 -16.45 -9.14 27.06
C ALA A 329 -17.47 -9.43 25.94
N GLY A 330 -18.54 -10.17 26.26
CA GLY A 330 -19.58 -10.56 25.30
C GLY A 330 -19.21 -11.70 24.34
N GLY A 331 -17.97 -12.20 24.37
CA GLY A 331 -17.56 -13.39 23.61
C GLY A 331 -17.82 -14.68 24.39
N PHE A 332 -18.03 -15.78 23.64
CA PHE A 332 -18.19 -17.13 24.21
C PHE A 332 -17.27 -18.11 23.50
N GLU A 333 -16.70 -19.04 24.26
CA GLU A 333 -15.87 -20.11 23.73
C GLU A 333 -16.74 -21.26 23.23
N CYS A 334 -16.63 -21.61 21.95
CA CYS A 334 -17.31 -22.76 21.37
C CYS A 334 -16.44 -24.01 21.55
N ASN A 335 -16.79 -24.89 22.48
CA ASN A 335 -16.21 -26.24 22.52
C ASN A 335 -16.92 -27.13 21.50
N TYR A 336 -16.28 -27.39 20.35
CA TYR A 336 -16.72 -28.41 19.41
C TYR A 336 -16.23 -29.78 19.90
N THR A 337 -17.10 -30.54 20.55
CA THR A 337 -16.89 -31.97 20.87
C THR A 337 -17.45 -32.87 19.79
#